data_AF-A0A952UXX0-F1
#
_entry.id   AF-A0A952UXX0-F1
#
_cell.length_a   1.000
_cell.length_b   1.000
_cell.length_c   1.000
_cell.angle_alpha   90.00
_cell.angle_beta   90.00
_cell.angle_gamma   90.00
#
_symmetry.space_group_name_H-M   'P 1'
#
loop_
_entity.id
_entity.type
_entity.pdbx_description
1 polymer ?
#
loop_
_entity_poly.entity_id
_entity_poly.type
_entity_poly.pdbx_seq_one_letter_code
_entity_poly.pdbx_strand_id
1 'polypeptide(L)' 'MPKERRFPAITKAIRTASEQLAKMPPSTEVETLRSDVRSIEAEVDGWTVTPPEAPQREGMMQRILAIHLTITRLVRRT' A
#
# COMPACT_ATOMS: atom_id res chain seq x y z
N MET A 1 -11.10 -19.43 9.88
CA MET A 1 -11.87 -18.23 9.47
C MET A 1 -10.93 -17.36 8.66
N PRO A 2 -11.20 -17.06 7.36
CA PRO A 2 -10.42 -16.01 6.70
C PRO A 2 -10.67 -14.74 7.50
N LYS A 3 -9.61 -14.11 8.02
CA LYS A 3 -9.70 -12.82 8.69
C LYS A 3 -10.33 -11.87 7.67
N GLU A 4 -11.63 -11.59 7.78
CA GLU A 4 -12.24 -10.49 7.05
C GLU A 4 -11.45 -9.25 7.45
N ARG A 5 -10.58 -8.80 6.54
CA ARG A 5 -9.71 -7.65 6.78
C ARG A 5 -10.64 -6.47 7.02
N ARG A 6 -10.65 -5.94 8.26
CA ARG A 6 -11.52 -4.85 8.74
C ARG A 6 -11.52 -3.60 7.85
N PHE A 7 -10.61 -3.51 6.90
CA PHE A 7 -10.45 -2.40 5.95
C PHE A 7 -10.25 -2.94 4.52
N PRO A 8 -11.32 -3.39 3.83
CA PRO A 8 -11.20 -4.04 2.53
C PRO A 8 -10.67 -3.11 1.44
N ALA A 9 -11.01 -1.82 1.49
CA ALA A 9 -10.51 -0.82 0.54
C ALA A 9 -8.99 -0.60 0.67
N ILE A 10 -8.50 -0.38 1.89
CA ILE A 10 -7.07 -0.20 2.20
C ILE A 10 -6.28 -1.44 1.78
N THR A 11 -6.78 -2.61 2.19
CA THR A 11 -6.21 -3.90 1.80
C THR A 11 -6.10 -4.05 0.29
N LYS A 12 -7.18 -3.79 -0.44
CA LYS A 12 -7.22 -3.91 -1.90
C LYS A 12 -6.22 -2.95 -2.54
N ALA A 13 -6.14 -1.73 -2.04
CA ALA A 13 -5.22 -0.72 -2.56
C ALA A 13 -3.74 -1.10 -2.35
N ILE A 14 -3.38 -1.66 -1.19
CA ILE A 14 -2.04 -2.21 -0.92
C ILE A 14 -1.72 -3.33 -1.91
N ARG A 15 -2.63 -4.30 -2.04
CA ARG A 15 -2.43 -5.44 -2.96
C ARG A 15 -2.23 -4.97 -4.40
N THR A 16 -3.06 -4.04 -4.88
CA THR A 16 -2.92 -3.49 -6.23
C THR A 16 -1.55 -2.83 -6.43
N ALA A 17 -1.07 -2.05 -5.45
CA ALA A 17 0.26 -1.43 -5.53
C ALA A 17 1.37 -2.49 -5.59
N SER A 18 1.32 -3.51 -4.72
CA SER A 18 2.27 -4.63 -4.73
C SER A 18 2.30 -5.36 -6.07
N GLU A 19 1.14 -5.69 -6.64
CA GLU A 19 1.02 -6.38 -7.93
C GLU A 19 1.56 -5.54 -9.09
N GLN A 20 1.39 -4.21 -9.07
CA GLN A 20 1.96 -3.32 -10.07
C GLN A 20 3.48 -3.23 -9.96
N LEU A 21 4.00 -3.04 -8.75
CA LEU A 21 5.45 -2.99 -8.50
C LEU A 21 6.16 -4.31 -8.83
N ALA A 22 5.50 -5.46 -8.65
CA ALA A 22 6.05 -6.76 -9.00
C ALA A 22 6.32 -6.94 -10.50
N LYS A 23 5.57 -6.22 -11.35
CA LYS A 23 5.71 -6.26 -12.81
C LYS A 23 6.76 -5.26 -13.34
N MET A 24 7.23 -4.36 -12.48
CA MET A 24 8.20 -3.33 -12.87
C MET A 24 9.64 -3.87 -12.79
N PRO A 25 10.52 -3.46 -13.73
CA PRO A 25 11.95 -3.71 -13.61
C PRO A 25 12.51 -3.15 -12.30
N PRO A 26 13.49 -3.81 -11.67
CA PRO A 26 14.11 -3.31 -10.45
C PRO A 26 14.83 -1.99 -10.72
N SER A 27 14.58 -1.02 -9.84
CA SER A 27 15.27 0.27 -9.79
C SER A 27 15.25 0.77 -8.35
N THR A 28 16.13 1.72 -8.01
CA THR A 28 16.16 2.30 -6.66
C THR A 28 14.79 2.86 -6.23
N GLU A 29 14.08 3.50 -7.16
CA GLU A 29 12.75 4.06 -6.91
C GLU A 29 11.70 2.95 -6.71
N VAL A 30 11.73 1.90 -7.53
CA VAL A 30 10.83 0.74 -7.39
C VAL A 30 11.10 -0.01 -6.08
N GLU A 31 12.35 -0.20 -5.69
CA GLU A 31 12.70 -0.85 -4.42
C GLU A 31 12.28 -0.04 -3.20
N THR A 32 12.39 1.29 -3.28
CA THR A 32 11.87 2.20 -2.24
C THR A 32 10.36 2.03 -2.09
N LEU A 33 9.62 2.07 -3.21
CA LEU A 33 8.16 1.87 -3.19
C LEU A 33 7.77 0.49 -2.68
N ARG A 34 8.50 -0.57 -3.04
CA ARG A 34 8.29 -1.92 -2.50
C ARG A 34 8.48 -1.95 -0.98
N SER A 35 9.48 -1.24 -0.46
CA SER A 35 9.71 -1.11 0.98
C SER A 35 8.57 -0.36 1.68
N ASP A 36 8.12 0.75 1.10
CA ASP A 36 7.02 1.54 1.66
C ASP A 36 5.71 0.75 1.70
N VAL A 37 5.40 0.00 0.64
CA VAL A 37 4.22 -0.87 0.59
C VAL A 37 4.29 -1.97 1.64
N ARG A 38 5.45 -2.60 1.86
CA ARG A 38 5.63 -3.59 2.94
C ARG A 38 5.45 -2.99 4.33
N SER A 39 5.95 -1.77 4.55
CA SER A 39 5.78 -1.05 5.81
C SER A 39 4.30 -0.76 6.10
N ILE A 40 3.58 -0.29 5.09
CA ILE A 40 2.13 -0.05 5.17
C ILE A 40 1.36 -1.35 5.42
N GLU A 41 1.73 -2.45 4.74
CA GLU A 41 1.10 -3.75 4.95
C GLU A 41 1.25 -4.23 6.40
N ALA A 42 2.45 -4.12 6.97
CA ALA A 42 2.71 -4.47 8.37
C ALA A 42 1.90 -3.60 9.35
N GLU A 43 1.77 -2.30 9.09
CA GLU A 43 0.98 -1.39 9.92
C GLU A 43 -0.52 -1.76 9.90
N VAL A 44 -1.06 -2.02 8.70
CA VAL A 44 -2.47 -2.41 8.52
C VAL A 44 -2.75 -3.81 9.09
N ASP A 45 -1.80 -4.74 9.03
CA ASP A 45 -1.94 -6.03 9.70
C ASP A 45 -1.98 -5.87 11.23
N GLY A 46 -1.22 -4.92 11.79
CA GLY A 46 -1.27 -4.54 13.20
C GLY A 46 -2.64 -4.02 13.66
N TRP A 47 -3.40 -3.40 12.76
CA TRP A 47 -4.76 -2.91 13.04
C TRP A 47 -5.79 -4.01 13.32
N THR A 48 -5.47 -5.26 12.99
CA THR A 48 -6.31 -6.40 13.36
C THR A 48 -6.40 -6.56 14.88
N VAL A 49 -5.34 -6.18 15.61
CA VAL A 49 -5.26 -6.19 17.07
C VAL A 49 -5.85 -4.91 17.65
N THR A 50 -5.42 -3.75 17.14
CA THR A 50 -5.85 -2.44 17.62
C THR A 50 -6.42 -1.61 16.47
N PRO A 51 -7.75 -1.47 16.36
CA PRO A 51 -8.36 -0.70 15.28
C PRO A 51 -7.89 0.75 15.27
N PRO A 52 -7.60 1.33 14.10
CA PRO A 52 -7.19 2.72 13.96
C PRO A 52 -8.36 3.68 14.15
N GLU A 53 -8.05 4.86 14.66
CA GLU A 53 -8.95 6.01 14.68
C GLU A 53 -9.16 6.59 13.28
N ALA A 54 -10.21 7.40 13.11
CA ALA A 54 -10.55 7.98 11.81
C ALA A 54 -9.37 8.77 11.17
N PRO A 55 -8.64 9.64 11.89
CA PRO A 55 -7.50 10.36 11.32
C PRO A 55 -6.36 9.45 10.87
N GLN A 56 -6.10 8.37 11.61
CA GLN A 56 -5.07 7.38 11.26
C GLN A 56 -5.44 6.64 9.97
N ARG A 57 -6.72 6.28 9.80
CA ARG A 57 -7.21 5.67 8.55
C ARG A 57 -7.09 6.61 7.38
N GLU A 58 -7.43 7.89 7.55
CA GLU A 58 -7.30 8.90 6.51
C GLU A 58 -5.85 9.10 6.08
N GLY A 59 -4.95 9.28 7.05
CA GLY A 59 -3.51 9.39 6.79
C GLY A 59 -2.95 8.17 6.04
N MET A 60 -3.42 6.97 6.38
CA MET A 60 -3.05 5.76 5.65
C MET A 60 -3.55 5.76 4.21
N MET A 61 -4.81 6.18 3.97
CA MET A 61 -5.33 6.29 2.61
C MET A 61 -4.54 7.30 1.77
N GLN A 62 -4.14 8.43 2.37
CA GLN A 62 -3.30 9.44 1.69
C GLN A 62 -1.92 8.89 1.33
N ARG A 63 -1.28 8.14 2.24
CA ARG A 63 0.02 7.47 1.99
C ARG A 63 -0.10 6.47 0.84
N ILE A 64 -1.12 5.63 0.85
CA ILE A 64 -1.36 4.65 -0.22
C ILE A 64 -1.64 5.37 -1.56
N LEU A 65 -2.45 6.42 -1.55
CA LEU A 65 -2.73 7.22 -2.74
C LEU A 65 -1.44 7.81 -3.35
N ALA A 66 -0.55 8.34 -2.51
CA ALA A 66 0.74 8.86 -2.97
C ALA A 66 1.58 7.79 -3.67
N ILE A 67 1.62 6.57 -3.13
CA ILE A 67 2.30 5.42 -3.77
C ILE A 67 1.69 5.13 -5.14
N HIS A 68 0.37 5.03 -5.23
CA HIS A 68 -0.33 4.76 -6.51
C HIS A 68 -0.05 5.84 -7.56
N LEU A 69 0.01 7.11 -7.15
CA LEU A 69 0.37 8.21 -8.05
C LEU A 69 1.82 8.08 -8.55
N THR A 70 2.76 7.72 -7.69
CA THR A 70 4.16 7.50 -8.09
C THR A 70 4.29 6.30 -9.03
N ILE A 71 3.65 5.17 -8.72
CA ILE A 71 3.58 4.01 -9.62
C ILE A 71 3.03 4.42 -10.99
N THR A 72 1.92 5.15 -11.02
CA THR A 72 1.31 5.62 -12.28
C THR A 72 2.26 6.51 -13.08
N ARG A 73 3.02 7.39 -12.41
CA ARG A 73 4.05 8.21 -13.08
C ARG A 73 5.18 7.37 -13.64
N LEU A 74 5.62 6.33 -12.94
CA LEU A 74 6.65 5.40 -13.41
C LEU A 74 6.20 4.62 -14.64
N VAL A 75 4.98 4.08 -14.62
CA VAL A 75 4.40 3.36 -15.78
C VAL A 75 4.35 4.23 -17.03
N ARG A 76 4.10 5.54 -16.90
CA ARG A 76 4.06 6.46 -18.05
C ARG A 76 5.44 6.80 -18.62
N ARG A 77 6.52 6.51 -17.90
CA ARG A 77 7.91 6.80 -18.30
C ARG A 77 8.60 5.62 -18.98
N THR A 78 8.10 4.41 -18.76
CA THR A 78 8.51 3.16 -19.41
C THR A 78 7.74 2.94 -20.69
#